data_AF-A0A235INB4-F1
#
_entry.id   AF-A0A235INB4-F1
#
_cell.length_a   1.000
_cell.length_b   1.000
_cell.length_c   1.000
_cell.angle_alpha   90.00
_cell.angle_beta   90.00
_cell.angle_gamma   90.00
#
_symmetry.space_group_name_H-M   'P 1'
#
loop_
_entity.id
_entity.type
_entity.pdbx_description
1 polymer ?
#
loop_
_entity_poly.entity_id
_entity_poly.type
_entity_poly.pdbx_seq_one_letter_code
_entity_poly.pdbx_strand_id
1 'polypeptide(L)'
;MITVTLTAVATAIATTLWTKAQEKIGENIGDATWTLGGKLIGLLRQKHQAPSLTSVVEANEPQRLDYGQAVLELQAAAQDPEIAQAVVEVETAVNKDQSETAKEIQKLAAEIKSEPSVINNFAKLAENLTIEKTAMVAQQINNTGSITNNF
;
A
#
# COMPACT_ATOMS: atom_id res chain seq x y z
N MET A 1 -2.12 -15.78 -4.73
CA MET A 1 -2.17 -14.62 -3.82
C MET A 1 -1.28 -13.56 -4.42
N ILE A 2 -1.80 -12.36 -4.66
CA ILE A 2 -1.00 -11.21 -5.10
C ILE A 2 -0.26 -10.70 -3.87
N THR A 3 1.06 -10.73 -3.90
CA THR A 3 1.87 -10.22 -2.77
C THR A 3 2.11 -8.74 -3.00
N VAL A 4 1.49 -7.91 -2.16
CA VAL A 4 1.73 -6.46 -2.16
C VAL A 4 2.88 -6.13 -1.22
N THR A 5 3.92 -5.50 -1.76
CA THR A 5 5.12 -5.10 -1.01
C THR A 5 4.99 -3.66 -0.52
N LEU A 6 5.77 -3.29 0.51
CA LEU A 6 5.88 -1.90 0.96
C LEU A 6 6.29 -0.95 -0.18
N THR A 7 7.14 -1.40 -1.11
CA THR A 7 7.51 -0.61 -2.29
C THR A 7 6.31 -0.36 -3.18
N ALA A 8 5.49 -1.37 -3.43
CA ALA A 8 4.29 -1.23 -4.25
C ALA A 8 3.29 -0.27 -3.59
N VAL A 9 3.06 -0.39 -2.27
CA VAL A 9 2.18 0.51 -1.50
C VAL A 9 2.69 1.95 -1.53
N ALA A 10 3.97 2.17 -1.24
CA ALA A 10 4.56 3.50 -1.25
C ALA A 10 4.51 4.13 -2.65
N THR A 11 4.77 3.34 -3.69
CA THR A 11 4.66 3.77 -5.09
C THR A 11 3.22 4.14 -5.43
N ALA A 12 2.26 3.33 -5.02
CA ALA A 12 0.85 3.60 -5.23
C ALA A 12 0.39 4.91 -4.55
N ILE A 13 0.79 5.16 -3.30
CA ILE A 13 0.53 6.43 -2.60
C ILE A 13 1.17 7.59 -3.36
N ALA A 14 2.47 7.48 -3.69
CA ALA A 14 3.21 8.50 -4.40
C ALA A 14 2.56 8.84 -5.76
N THR A 15 2.21 7.84 -6.56
CA THR A 15 1.50 8.01 -7.82
C THR A 15 0.19 8.75 -7.60
N THR A 16 -0.62 8.34 -6.63
CA THR A 16 -1.93 8.96 -6.40
C THR A 16 -1.82 10.44 -6.02
N LEU A 17 -0.85 10.79 -5.18
CA LEU A 17 -0.58 12.18 -4.81
C LEU A 17 -0.07 13.00 -6.00
N TRP A 18 0.85 12.42 -6.79
CA TRP A 18 1.38 13.04 -7.99
C TRP A 18 0.29 13.31 -9.01
N THR A 19 -0.56 12.31 -9.29
CA THR A 19 -1.67 12.45 -10.23
C THR A 19 -2.62 13.54 -9.77
N LYS A 20 -2.95 13.61 -8.48
CA LYS A 20 -3.84 14.68 -8.02
C LYS A 20 -3.22 16.08 -8.13
N ALA A 21 -1.92 16.20 -7.88
CA ALA A 21 -1.22 17.47 -8.00
C ALA A 21 -1.29 18.03 -9.43
N GLN A 22 -1.16 17.18 -10.46
CA GLN A 22 -1.27 17.65 -11.85
C GLN A 22 -2.72 17.87 -12.31
N GLU A 23 -3.73 17.26 -11.66
CA GLU A 23 -5.15 17.48 -12.04
C GLU A 23 -5.52 18.96 -11.90
N LYS A 24 -4.91 19.63 -10.93
CA LYS A 24 -5.06 21.07 -10.70
C LYS A 24 -4.33 21.93 -11.74
N ILE A 25 -3.26 21.40 -12.31
CA ILE A 25 -2.42 22.07 -13.30
C ILE A 25 -2.99 21.84 -14.72
N GLY A 26 -3.91 20.88 -14.88
CA GLY A 26 -4.55 20.54 -16.16
C GLY A 26 -3.58 19.84 -17.13
N GLU A 27 -2.38 19.53 -16.66
CA GLU A 27 -1.31 18.91 -17.41
C GLU A 27 -1.38 17.40 -17.17
N ASN A 28 -1.50 16.64 -18.26
CA ASN A 28 -1.40 15.18 -18.33
C ASN A 28 -2.71 14.36 -18.21
N ILE A 29 -3.53 14.43 -19.26
CA ILE A 29 -4.73 13.58 -19.47
C ILE A 29 -4.36 12.24 -20.17
N GLY A 30 -3.07 11.95 -20.39
CA GLY A 30 -2.63 10.85 -21.27
C GLY A 30 -1.77 9.75 -20.65
N ASP A 31 -1.29 9.92 -19.41
CA ASP A 31 -0.29 9.00 -18.85
C ASP A 31 -0.90 7.67 -18.35
N ALA A 32 -0.15 6.57 -18.49
CA ALA A 32 -0.55 5.28 -17.95
C ALA A 32 -0.57 5.30 -16.41
N THR A 33 0.40 5.99 -15.79
CA THR A 33 0.45 6.16 -14.33
C THR A 33 -0.70 7.03 -13.82
N TRP A 34 -1.14 8.01 -14.62
CA TRP A 34 -2.33 8.81 -14.37
C TRP A 34 -3.60 7.97 -14.27
N THR A 35 -3.84 7.18 -15.31
CA THR A 35 -5.05 6.36 -15.40
C THR A 35 -5.10 5.33 -14.27
N LEU A 36 -3.96 4.71 -13.94
CA LEU A 36 -3.88 3.72 -12.89
C LEU A 36 -3.98 4.34 -11.48
N GLY A 37 -3.35 5.50 -11.25
CA GLY A 37 -3.50 6.25 -9.99
C GLY A 37 -4.95 6.68 -9.74
N GLY A 38 -5.61 7.21 -10.78
CA GLY A 38 -7.03 7.56 -10.73
C GLY A 38 -7.95 6.35 -10.50
N LYS A 39 -7.65 5.22 -11.14
CA LYS A 39 -8.37 3.96 -10.92
C LYS A 39 -8.21 3.45 -9.49
N LEU A 40 -7.00 3.48 -8.95
CA LEU A 40 -6.72 3.05 -7.58
C LEU A 40 -7.51 3.89 -6.57
N ILE A 41 -7.45 5.23 -6.66
CA ILE A 41 -8.19 6.07 -5.71
C ILE A 41 -9.71 5.90 -5.87
N GLY A 42 -10.20 5.72 -7.10
CA GLY A 42 -11.59 5.40 -7.35
C GLY A 42 -12.03 4.11 -6.67
N LEU A 43 -11.20 3.07 -6.76
CA LEU A 43 -11.45 1.77 -6.14
C LEU A 43 -11.44 1.85 -4.60
N LEU A 44 -10.45 2.55 -4.04
CA LEU A 44 -10.35 2.78 -2.60
C LEU A 44 -11.58 3.53 -2.06
N ARG A 45 -12.04 4.57 -2.77
CA ARG A 45 -13.26 5.29 -2.43
C ARG A 45 -14.49 4.39 -2.50
N GLN A 46 -14.64 3.63 -3.58
CA GLN A 46 -15.79 2.74 -3.80
C GLN A 46 -15.89 1.68 -2.71
N LYS A 47 -14.76 1.15 -2.25
CA LYS A 47 -14.70 0.13 -1.20
C LYS A 47 -14.57 0.71 0.21
N HIS A 48 -14.57 2.04 0.36
CA HIS A 48 -14.37 2.74 1.64
C HIS A 48 -13.09 2.32 2.38
N GLN A 49 -12.00 2.14 1.65
CA GLN A 49 -10.69 1.72 2.17
C GLN A 49 -9.65 2.84 2.00
N ALA A 50 -8.61 2.82 2.84
CA ALA A 50 -7.60 3.88 2.93
C ALA A 50 -8.19 5.31 3.03
N PRO A 51 -9.09 5.57 4.01
CA PRO A 51 -9.72 6.87 4.18
C PRO A 51 -8.73 8.02 4.36
N SER A 52 -7.55 7.76 4.95
CA SER A 52 -6.52 8.78 5.10
C SER A 52 -6.01 9.24 3.73
N LEU A 53 -5.78 8.32 2.80
CA LEU A 53 -5.36 8.61 1.43
C LEU A 53 -6.50 9.23 0.61
N THR A 54 -7.71 8.66 0.63
CA THR A 54 -8.83 9.20 -0.15
C THR A 54 -9.18 10.61 0.26
N SER A 55 -9.20 10.90 1.57
CA SER A 55 -9.60 12.21 2.08
C SER A 55 -8.60 13.30 1.72
N VAL A 56 -7.28 13.07 1.78
CA VAL A 56 -6.30 14.10 1.39
C VAL A 56 -6.28 14.34 -0.11
N VAL A 57 -6.51 13.28 -0.90
CA VAL A 57 -6.59 13.36 -2.37
C VAL A 57 -7.84 14.15 -2.79
N GLU A 58 -8.96 13.99 -2.07
CA GLU A 58 -10.17 14.78 -2.28
C GLU A 58 -10.04 16.22 -1.78
N ALA A 59 -9.46 16.42 -0.59
CA ALA A 59 -9.19 17.75 -0.03
C ALA A 59 -8.11 18.51 -0.81
N ASN A 60 -7.34 17.84 -1.67
CA ASN A 60 -6.16 18.39 -2.35
C ASN A 60 -5.11 18.92 -1.37
N GLU A 61 -4.95 18.24 -0.23
CA GLU A 61 -4.03 18.62 0.84
C GLU A 61 -3.02 17.50 1.11
N PRO A 62 -2.15 17.14 0.13
CA PRO A 62 -1.19 16.05 0.30
C PRO A 62 -0.22 16.27 1.46
N GLN A 63 0.00 17.53 1.86
CA GLN A 63 0.83 17.91 3.01
C GLN A 63 0.25 17.46 4.36
N ARG A 64 -1.04 17.14 4.43
CA ARG A 64 -1.71 16.65 5.64
C ARG A 64 -1.71 15.13 5.76
N LEU A 65 -1.16 14.42 4.78
CA LEU A 65 -1.13 12.97 4.79
C LEU A 65 -0.11 12.46 5.81
N ASP A 66 -0.58 11.62 6.75
CA ASP A 66 0.31 10.80 7.55
C ASP A 66 0.68 9.56 6.73
N TYR A 67 1.92 9.54 6.22
CA TYR A 67 2.41 8.44 5.39
C TYR A 67 2.43 7.10 6.13
N GLY A 68 2.72 7.12 7.44
CA GLY A 68 2.69 5.96 8.31
C GLY A 68 1.31 5.31 8.31
N GLN A 69 0.26 6.10 8.51
CA GLN A 69 -1.12 5.63 8.50
C GLN A 69 -1.58 5.22 7.09
N ALA A 70 -1.26 6.00 6.07
CA ALA A 70 -1.66 5.73 4.70
C ALA A 70 -1.10 4.40 4.17
N VAL A 71 0.17 4.10 4.49
CA VAL A 71 0.81 2.82 4.14
C VAL A 71 0.13 1.65 4.85
N LEU A 72 -0.20 1.79 6.14
CA LEU A 72 -0.90 0.75 6.90
C LEU A 72 -2.28 0.47 6.33
N GLU A 73 -3.06 1.51 6.08
CA GLU A 73 -4.42 1.37 5.57
C GLU A 73 -4.44 0.81 4.15
N LEU A 74 -3.52 1.25 3.27
CA LEU A 74 -3.44 0.72 1.91
C LEU A 74 -2.92 -0.73 1.89
N GLN A 75 -1.99 -1.09 2.77
CA GLN A 75 -1.56 -2.49 2.95
C GLN A 75 -2.72 -3.36 3.45
N ALA A 76 -3.53 -2.87 4.40
CA ALA A 76 -4.71 -3.58 4.87
C ALA A 76 -5.79 -3.69 3.78
N ALA A 77 -5.93 -2.65 2.95
CA ALA A 77 -6.85 -2.62 1.82
C ALA A 77 -6.45 -3.61 0.72
N ALA A 78 -5.15 -3.83 0.53
CA ALA A 78 -4.59 -4.82 -0.39
C ALA A 78 -4.86 -6.29 0.03
N GLN A 79 -5.59 -6.54 1.13
CA GLN A 79 -6.20 -7.86 1.36
C GLN A 79 -7.33 -8.14 0.35
N ASP A 80 -7.95 -7.08 -0.19
CA ASP A 80 -8.86 -7.20 -1.32
C ASP A 80 -8.04 -7.43 -2.60
N PRO A 81 -8.31 -8.51 -3.37
CA PRO A 81 -7.51 -8.87 -4.53
C PRO A 81 -7.59 -7.84 -5.67
N GLU A 82 -8.68 -7.07 -5.79
CA GLU A 82 -8.79 -6.02 -6.81
C GLU A 82 -7.89 -4.83 -6.46
N ILE A 83 -7.83 -4.47 -5.18
CA ILE A 83 -6.92 -3.41 -4.70
C ILE A 83 -5.48 -3.88 -4.79
N ALA A 84 -5.20 -5.11 -4.39
CA ALA A 84 -3.87 -5.70 -4.51
C ALA A 84 -3.35 -5.64 -5.94
N GLN A 85 -4.21 -6.02 -6.90
CA GLN A 85 -3.91 -5.96 -8.32
C GLN A 85 -3.66 -4.52 -8.77
N ALA A 86 -4.52 -3.57 -8.38
CA ALA A 86 -4.36 -2.16 -8.74
C ALA A 86 -3.04 -1.57 -8.21
N VAL A 87 -2.64 -1.90 -6.98
CA VAL A 87 -1.37 -1.44 -6.38
C VAL A 87 -0.16 -1.99 -7.15
N VAL A 88 -0.18 -3.27 -7.52
CA VAL A 88 0.91 -3.89 -8.30
C VAL A 88 0.94 -3.37 -9.75
N GLU A 89 -0.21 -3.10 -10.35
CA GLU A 89 -0.31 -2.48 -11.68
C GLU A 89 0.33 -1.09 -11.69
N VAL A 90 0.06 -0.27 -10.67
CA VAL A 90 0.68 1.05 -10.52
C VAL A 90 2.19 0.93 -10.39
N GLU A 91 2.70 0.07 -9.50
CA GLU A 91 4.14 -0.16 -9.35
C GLU A 91 4.79 -0.62 -10.66
N THR A 92 4.15 -1.55 -11.36
CA THR A 92 4.65 -2.09 -12.63
C THR A 92 4.69 -1.03 -13.72
N ALA A 93 3.67 -0.16 -13.80
CA ALA A 93 3.65 0.93 -14.77
C ALA A 93 4.77 1.94 -14.49
N VAL A 94 4.93 2.36 -13.23
CA VAL A 94 5.99 3.29 -12.80
C VAL A 94 7.38 2.71 -13.03
N ASN A 95 7.58 1.40 -12.84
CA ASN A 95 8.88 0.76 -13.08
C ASN A 95 9.20 0.58 -14.56
N LYS A 96 8.19 0.44 -15.42
CA LYS A 96 8.36 0.32 -16.88
C LYS A 96 8.49 1.67 -17.57
N ASP A 97 7.96 2.72 -16.95
CA ASP A 97 8.04 4.08 -17.46
C ASP A 97 9.40 4.71 -17.13
N GLN A 98 10.05 5.26 -18.16
CA GLN A 98 11.35 5.94 -18.06
C GLN A 98 11.22 7.48 -18.04
N SER A 99 9.99 7.99 -18.05
CA SER A 99 9.66 9.41 -17.98
C SER A 99 10.22 10.06 -16.71
N GLU A 100 10.36 11.38 -16.74
CA GLU A 100 10.69 12.15 -15.53
C GLU A 100 9.61 12.01 -14.46
N THR A 101 8.35 11.84 -14.86
CA THR A 101 7.22 11.59 -13.95
C THR A 101 7.43 10.30 -13.16
N ALA A 102 7.77 9.20 -13.82
CA ALA A 102 8.02 7.94 -13.14
C ALA A 102 9.19 8.04 -12.15
N LYS A 103 10.24 8.79 -12.50
CA LYS A 103 11.39 9.04 -11.60
C LYS A 103 10.98 9.87 -10.37
N GLU A 104 10.19 10.91 -10.56
CA GLU A 104 9.65 11.74 -9.45
C GLU A 104 8.78 10.90 -8.52
N ILE A 105 7.91 10.05 -9.08
CA ILE A 105 7.08 9.12 -8.31
C ILE A 105 7.95 8.13 -7.52
N GLN A 106 8.96 7.52 -8.14
CA GLN A 106 9.87 6.60 -7.46
C GLN A 106 10.65 7.28 -6.33
N LYS A 107 11.07 8.53 -6.54
CA LYS A 107 11.74 9.35 -5.52
C LYS A 107 10.80 9.60 -4.34
N LEU A 108 9.57 10.05 -4.60
CA LEU A 108 8.56 10.25 -3.56
C LEU A 108 8.24 8.95 -2.82
N ALA A 109 8.15 7.82 -3.53
CA ALA A 109 7.98 6.51 -2.91
C ALA A 109 9.15 6.13 -1.98
N ALA A 110 10.38 6.46 -2.36
CA ALA A 110 11.56 6.25 -1.51
C ALA A 110 11.56 7.17 -0.27
N GLU A 111 11.10 8.42 -0.42
CA GLU A 111 10.91 9.35 0.70
C GLU A 111 9.86 8.83 1.68
N ILE A 112 8.69 8.39 1.18
CA ILE A 112 7.63 7.76 1.98
C ILE A 112 8.16 6.56 2.75
N LYS A 113 8.97 5.70 2.13
CA LYS A 113 9.56 4.54 2.81
C LYS A 113 10.59 4.90 3.88
N SER A 114 11.22 6.06 3.73
CA SER A 114 12.25 6.55 4.65
C SER A 114 11.66 7.34 5.82
N GLU A 115 10.36 7.63 5.79
CA GLU A 115 9.65 8.27 6.89
C GLU A 115 9.74 7.42 8.17
N PRO A 116 10.14 8.01 9.32
CA PRO A 116 10.22 7.29 10.59
C PRO A 116 8.90 6.65 11.01
N SER A 117 7.76 7.30 10.70
CA SER A 117 6.40 6.81 10.94
C SER A 117 6.15 5.49 10.21
N VAL A 118 6.51 5.43 8.91
CA VAL A 118 6.39 4.24 8.06
C VAL A 118 7.31 3.13 8.53
N ILE A 119 8.60 3.43 8.78
CA ILE A 119 9.58 2.44 9.24
C ILE A 119 9.14 1.79 10.55
N ASN A 120 8.75 2.60 11.54
CA ASN A 120 8.35 2.10 12.86
C ASN A 120 7.06 1.27 12.79
N ASN A 121 6.10 1.68 11.96
CA ASN A 121 4.83 0.97 11.81
C ASN A 121 5.00 -0.35 11.06
N PHE A 122 5.81 -0.37 10.00
CA PHE A 122 6.05 -1.58 9.22
C PHE A 122 6.93 -2.60 9.96
N ALA A 123 7.92 -2.14 10.74
CA ALA A 123 8.72 -3.01 11.60
C ALA A 123 7.84 -3.73 12.64
N LYS A 124 6.90 -3.00 13.27
CA LYS A 124 5.92 -3.58 14.20
C LYS A 124 4.97 -4.57 13.53
N LEU A 125 4.51 -4.30 12.31
CA LEU A 125 3.70 -5.24 11.55
C LEU A 125 4.46 -6.54 11.25
N ALA A 126 5.71 -6.44 10.82
CA ALA A 126 6.56 -7.60 10.53
C ALA A 126 6.87 -8.42 11.79
N GLU A 127 7.08 -7.75 12.94
CA GLU A 127 7.23 -8.40 14.24
C GLU A 127 5.95 -9.13 14.66
N ASN A 128 4.78 -8.49 14.58
CA ASN A 128 3.51 -9.12 14.95
C ASN A 128 3.18 -10.35 14.10
N LEU A 129 3.43 -10.32 12.79
CA LEU A 129 3.24 -11.49 11.92
C LEU A 129 4.18 -12.65 12.28
N THR A 130 5.40 -12.34 12.72
CA THR A 130 6.37 -13.36 13.16
C THR A 130 5.95 -13.98 14.50
N ILE A 131 5.40 -13.16 15.41
CA ILE A 131 4.90 -13.60 16.72
C ILE A 131 3.62 -14.44 16.56
N GLU A 132 2.63 -14.00 15.77
CA GLU A 132 1.40 -14.76 15.52
C GLU A 132 1.69 -16.11 14.87
N LYS A 133 2.58 -16.15 13.86
CA LYS A 133 2.99 -17.41 13.24
C LYS A 133 3.63 -18.37 14.24
N THR A 134 4.45 -17.87 15.15
CA THR A 134 5.11 -18.69 16.19
C THR A 134 4.10 -19.18 17.23
N ALA A 135 3.14 -18.34 17.62
CA ALA A 135 2.07 -18.69 18.56
C ALA A 135 1.11 -19.74 17.96
N MET A 136 0.72 -19.60 16.69
CA MET A 136 -0.11 -20.57 15.98
C MET A 136 0.59 -21.94 15.89
N VAL A 137 1.89 -21.97 15.58
CA VAL A 137 2.68 -23.22 15.54
C VAL A 137 2.74 -23.88 16.92
N ALA A 138 2.97 -23.11 17.99
CA ALA A 138 3.00 -23.65 19.35
C ALA A 138 1.64 -24.24 19.79
N GLN A 139 0.53 -23.60 19.41
CA GLN A 139 -0.81 -24.08 19.74
C GLN A 139 -1.22 -25.32 18.91
N GLN A 140 -0.73 -25.42 17.67
CA GLN A 140 -0.90 -26.60 16.84
C GLN A 140 -0.16 -27.81 17.42
N ILE A 141 1.06 -27.63 17.94
CA ILE A 141 1.85 -28.71 18.57
C ILE A 141 1.13 -29.27 19.80
N ASN A 142 0.54 -28.41 20.65
CA ASN A 142 -0.14 -28.83 21.87
C ASN A 142 -1.45 -29.61 21.61
N ASN A 143 -2.16 -29.37 20.51
CA ASN A 143 -3.40 -30.08 20.18
C ASN A 143 -3.17 -31.47 19.57
N THR A 144 -2.00 -31.75 18.98
CA THR A 144 -1.65 -33.07 18.43
C THR A 144 -1.00 -34.03 19.44
N GLY A 145 -0.65 -33.56 20.64
CA GLY A 145 0.02 -34.35 21.67
C GLY A 145 -0.87 -35.19 22.61
N SER A 146 -2.21 -35.10 22.49
CA SER A 146 -3.16 -35.72 23.44
C SER A 146 -3.94 -36.94 22.90
N ILE A 147 -3.45 -37.61 21.85
CA ILE A 147 -4.07 -38.87 21.37
C ILE A 147 -3.06 -40.01 21.35
N THR A 148 -2.74 -40.58 22.53
CA THR A 148 -2.27 -41.96 22.79
C THR A 148 -1.72 -41.98 24.23
N ASN A 149 -2.10 -42.84 25.19
CA ASN A 149 -2.54 -44.23 25.16
C ASN A 149 -3.48 -44.48 26.35
N ASN A 150 -4.63 -45.10 26.10
CA ASN A 150 -5.33 -45.94 27.08
C ASN A 150 -5.64 -47.26 26.37
N PHE A 151 -4.74 -48.24 26.52
CA PHE A 151 -4.97 -49.67 26.29
C PHE A 151 -4.16 -50.46 27.31
#